data_AF-A0A1D1VMC8-F1
#
_entry.id   AF-A0A1D1VMC8-F1
#
_cell.length_a   1.000
_cell.length_b   1.000
_cell.length_c   1.000
_cell.angle_alpha   90.00
_cell.angle_beta   90.00
_cell.angle_gamma   90.00
#
_symmetry.space_group_name_H-M   'P 1'
#
loop_
_entity.id
_entity.type
_entity.pdbx_description
1 polymer ?
#
loop_
_entity_poly.entity_id
_entity_poly.type
_entity_poly.pdbx_seq_one_letter_code
_entity_poly.pdbx_strand_id
1 'polypeptide(L)'
;MPSPTLAPTAKSQAIPASTATAISIGTTATTGTNKAIGQEAVVIPHKASTPLKSNTFRRYLRDHPDRGFVQMVLDIIDNGADIGFNGPRYPRFTKNSATAREFSEVLLKSITKEVASGHSVGPFSSPPFPNFVVSSLGVREKKTGGHRIIMDLSRPFGDSVNDHISPEDYSLAFCSVDDACNMLQTVGKGALMAKEDVKAAFRLIPVRPLDWPLLGYMVSGSYYFDVVLPFGCRSSPFLFCLFSYAVHWIL
;
A
#
# COMPACT_ATOMS: atom_id res chain seq x y z
N MET A 1 44.33 -14.91 16.84
CA MET A 1 45.27 -13.79 16.56
C MET A 1 44.66 -12.93 15.46
N PRO A 2 44.49 -11.61 15.65
CA PRO A 2 43.81 -10.94 16.75
C PRO A 2 42.53 -10.21 16.29
N SER A 3 41.69 -9.91 17.28
CA SER A 3 40.46 -9.10 17.25
C SER A 3 40.66 -7.67 16.73
N PRO A 4 39.62 -6.99 16.24
CA PRO A 4 39.56 -5.53 16.29
C PRO A 4 38.70 -5.05 17.45
N THR A 5 39.38 -4.26 18.27
CA THR A 5 38.98 -3.58 19.50
C THR A 5 37.88 -2.55 19.27
N LEU A 6 36.90 -2.49 20.18
CA LEU A 6 35.91 -1.42 20.30
C LEU A 6 36.44 -0.28 21.18
N ALA A 7 35.96 0.95 20.89
CA ALA A 7 35.85 2.17 21.71
C ALA A 7 36.69 3.39 21.25
N PRO A 8 36.30 4.66 21.55
CA PRO A 8 34.95 5.20 21.86
C PRO A 8 34.63 6.61 21.27
N THR A 9 33.35 7.00 21.43
CA THR A 9 32.81 8.36 21.66
C THR A 9 33.11 9.51 20.68
N ALA A 10 32.04 10.03 20.06
CA ALA A 10 31.94 11.44 19.66
C ALA A 10 30.70 12.08 20.32
N LYS A 11 30.94 13.25 20.90
CA LYS A 11 30.06 14.00 21.80
C LYS A 11 28.94 14.72 21.04
N SER A 12 27.80 14.79 21.72
CA SER A 12 26.68 15.70 21.50
C SER A 12 27.15 17.16 21.36
N GLN A 13 26.65 17.87 20.35
CA GLN A 13 26.62 19.33 20.31
C GLN A 13 25.21 19.80 19.94
N ALA A 14 24.62 20.53 20.89
CA ALA A 14 23.34 21.20 20.78
C ALA A 14 23.48 22.47 19.91
N ILE A 15 22.51 22.68 19.02
CA ILE A 15 22.37 23.90 18.22
C ILE A 15 21.37 24.81 18.95
N PRO A 16 21.66 26.12 19.13
CA PRO A 16 20.84 27.01 19.94
C PRO A 16 19.54 27.43 19.24
N ALA A 17 18.52 27.66 20.06
CA ALA A 17 17.21 28.16 19.69
C ALA A 17 17.28 29.61 19.17
N SER A 18 16.60 29.87 18.05
CA SER A 18 16.35 31.22 17.54
C SER A 18 14.93 31.64 17.90
N THR A 19 14.81 32.79 18.58
CA THR A 19 13.57 33.47 18.94
C THR A 19 13.40 34.70 18.06
N ALA A 20 12.28 34.82 17.35
CA ALA A 20 11.70 36.05 16.80
C ALA A 20 10.49 35.65 15.93
N THR A 21 9.35 36.31 15.82
CA THR A 21 8.70 37.45 16.48
C THR A 21 7.24 37.36 16.01
N ALA A 22 6.28 37.55 16.91
CA ALA A 22 4.86 37.59 16.56
C ALA A 22 4.55 38.84 15.72
N ILE A 23 3.94 38.64 14.55
CA ILE A 23 3.34 39.73 13.76
C ILE A 23 1.84 39.46 13.72
N SER A 24 1.11 40.27 14.48
CA SER A 24 -0.36 40.40 14.44
C SER A 24 -0.72 41.40 13.36
N ILE A 25 -1.55 40.98 12.39
CA ILE A 25 -2.22 41.91 11.47
C ILE A 25 -3.66 41.45 11.23
N GLY A 26 -4.59 42.25 11.76
CA GLY A 26 -5.75 42.75 11.03
C GLY A 26 -6.90 41.81 10.73
N THR A 27 -7.92 41.84 11.59
CA THR A 27 -9.28 41.44 11.25
C THR A 27 -9.88 42.46 10.28
N THR A 28 -10.12 42.07 9.03
CA THR A 28 -11.02 42.79 8.12
C THR A 28 -12.10 41.84 7.64
N ALA A 29 -13.31 42.05 8.15
CA ALA A 29 -14.54 41.49 7.61
C ALA A 29 -14.71 41.97 6.17
N THR A 30 -14.83 41.04 5.22
CA THR A 30 -15.33 41.36 3.88
C THR A 30 -16.46 40.42 3.53
N THR A 31 -17.58 41.08 3.24
CA THR A 31 -18.88 40.68 2.75
C THR A 31 -18.86 39.53 1.74
N GLY A 32 -19.85 38.65 1.86
CA GLY A 32 -19.99 37.45 1.05
C GLY A 32 -20.10 37.70 -0.45
N THR A 33 -19.41 36.84 -1.19
CA THR A 33 -19.79 36.42 -2.54
C THR A 33 -19.68 34.91 -2.57
N ASN A 34 -20.81 34.23 -2.77
CA ASN A 34 -20.87 32.79 -3.01
C ASN A 34 -20.05 32.45 -4.27
N LYS A 35 -18.76 32.15 -4.10
CA LYS A 35 -18.00 31.43 -5.11
C LYS A 35 -18.51 30.00 -5.09
N ALA A 36 -19.21 29.62 -6.16
CA ALA A 36 -19.36 28.22 -6.52
C ALA A 36 -17.94 27.62 -6.51
N ILE A 37 -17.68 26.72 -5.56
CA ILE A 37 -16.44 25.95 -5.52
C ILE A 37 -16.52 25.03 -6.74
N GLY A 38 -15.90 25.45 -7.85
CA GLY A 38 -15.64 24.53 -8.95
C GLY A 38 -14.83 23.37 -8.39
N GLN A 39 -15.41 22.16 -8.40
CA GLN A 39 -14.62 20.97 -8.15
C GLN A 39 -13.56 20.90 -9.25
N GLU A 40 -12.30 21.12 -8.89
CA GLU A 40 -11.19 20.80 -9.80
C GLU A 40 -11.34 19.34 -10.22
N ALA A 41 -11.25 19.09 -11.52
CA ALA A 41 -11.37 17.75 -12.06
C ALA A 41 -10.24 16.88 -11.48
N VAL A 42 -10.61 15.76 -10.86
CA VAL A 42 -9.63 14.80 -10.33
C VAL A 42 -8.79 14.25 -11.47
N VAL A 43 -7.47 14.48 -11.42
CA VAL A 43 -6.53 14.02 -12.43
C VAL A 43 -6.06 12.61 -12.10
N ILE A 44 -6.19 11.69 -13.06
CA ILE A 44 -5.63 10.35 -12.94
C ILE A 44 -4.11 10.44 -13.13
N PRO A 45 -3.29 9.97 -12.17
CA PRO A 45 -1.84 10.04 -12.29
C PRO A 45 -1.35 9.10 -13.41
N HIS A 46 -0.18 9.39 -13.98
CA HIS A 46 0.45 8.47 -14.96
C HIS A 46 1.11 7.25 -14.30
N LYS A 47 1.48 7.37 -13.03
CA LYS A 47 2.14 6.33 -12.24
C LYS A 47 1.75 6.45 -10.76
N ALA A 48 1.66 5.31 -10.07
CA ALA A 48 1.42 5.26 -8.63
C ALA A 48 2.62 5.82 -7.85
N SER A 49 2.35 6.59 -6.80
CA SER A 49 3.38 7.04 -5.86
C SER A 49 3.82 5.89 -4.97
N THR A 50 5.12 5.75 -4.73
CA THR A 50 5.68 4.76 -3.81
C THR A 50 6.89 5.34 -3.07
N PRO A 51 7.09 5.02 -1.78
CA PRO A 51 8.31 5.37 -1.06
C PRO A 51 9.52 4.52 -1.46
N LEU A 52 9.32 3.44 -2.22
CA LEU A 52 10.38 2.53 -2.65
C LEU A 52 11.26 3.22 -3.70
N LYS A 53 12.58 3.19 -3.47
CA LYS A 53 13.56 3.85 -4.33
C LYS A 53 14.30 2.82 -5.18
N SER A 54 13.97 2.74 -6.47
CA SER A 54 14.58 1.77 -7.41
C SER A 54 16.11 1.83 -7.41
N ASN A 55 16.70 3.03 -7.43
CA ASN A 55 18.16 3.21 -7.36
C ASN A 55 18.78 2.64 -6.07
N THR A 56 18.09 2.75 -4.93
CA THR A 56 18.54 2.21 -3.66
C THR A 56 18.50 0.70 -3.65
N PHE A 57 17.38 0.11 -4.10
CA PHE A 57 17.25 -1.35 -4.25
C PHE A 57 18.29 -1.91 -5.22
N ARG A 58 18.49 -1.25 -6.37
CA ARG A 58 19.48 -1.64 -7.38
C ARG A 58 20.90 -1.67 -6.80
N ARG A 59 21.24 -0.70 -5.96
CA ARG A 59 22.55 -0.63 -5.29
C ARG A 59 22.75 -1.79 -4.32
N TYR A 60 21.80 -2.05 -3.43
CA TYR A 60 21.97 -3.08 -2.40
C TYR A 60 21.76 -4.52 -2.92
N LEU A 61 21.00 -4.70 -4.00
CA LEU A 61 20.80 -5.98 -4.67
C LEU A 61 21.82 -6.24 -5.80
N ARG A 62 22.91 -5.46 -5.88
CA ARG A 62 23.90 -5.59 -6.95
C ARG A 62 24.51 -6.99 -7.02
N ASP A 63 24.78 -7.56 -5.84
CA ASP A 63 25.52 -8.82 -5.70
C ASP A 63 24.59 -10.02 -5.45
N HIS A 64 23.26 -9.84 -5.60
CA HIS A 64 22.28 -10.92 -5.48
C HIS A 64 22.45 -11.94 -6.62
N PRO A 65 22.48 -13.25 -6.33
CA PRO A 65 22.77 -14.29 -7.34
C PRO A 65 21.64 -14.46 -8.36
N ASP A 66 20.39 -14.36 -7.91
CA ASP A 66 19.23 -14.40 -8.82
C ASP A 66 19.00 -13.00 -9.42
N ARG A 67 19.45 -12.81 -10.66
CA ARG A 67 19.28 -11.56 -11.40
C ARG A 67 17.86 -11.38 -11.95
N GLY A 68 17.13 -12.47 -12.19
CA GLY A 68 15.74 -12.42 -12.65
C GLY A 68 14.84 -11.85 -11.57
N PHE A 69 15.00 -12.34 -10.33
CA PHE A 69 14.34 -11.80 -9.15
C PHE A 69 14.61 -10.30 -8.96
N VAL A 70 15.88 -9.88 -9.02
CA VAL A 70 16.23 -8.45 -8.87
C VAL A 70 15.57 -7.61 -9.95
N GLN A 71 15.58 -8.06 -11.20
CA GLN A 71 14.95 -7.34 -12.31
C GLN A 71 13.43 -7.21 -12.09
N MET A 72 12.77 -8.26 -11.59
CA MET A 72 11.35 -8.23 -11.23
C MET A 72 11.05 -7.22 -10.13
N VAL A 73 11.83 -7.20 -9.04
CA VAL A 73 11.64 -6.23 -7.94
C VAL A 73 11.80 -4.80 -8.44
N LEU A 74 12.83 -4.52 -9.25
CA LEU A 74 13.06 -3.19 -9.80
C LEU A 74 11.95 -2.78 -10.77
N ASP A 75 11.51 -3.70 -11.64
CA ASP A 75 10.41 -3.46 -12.56
C ASP A 75 9.12 -3.10 -11.81
N ILE A 76 8.80 -3.80 -10.72
CA ILE A 76 7.63 -3.46 -9.89
C ILE A 76 7.76 -2.03 -9.32
N ILE A 77 8.92 -1.61 -8.82
CA ILE A 77 9.11 -0.24 -8.31
C ILE A 77 8.93 0.81 -9.44
N ASP A 78 9.45 0.50 -10.62
CA ASP A 78 9.53 1.45 -11.72
C ASP A 78 8.25 1.52 -12.56
N ASN A 79 7.53 0.42 -12.72
CA ASN A 79 6.38 0.29 -13.62
C ASN A 79 5.08 -0.16 -12.93
N GLY A 80 5.17 -0.56 -11.66
CA GLY A 80 4.04 -1.11 -10.90
C GLY A 80 3.89 -2.61 -11.09
N ALA A 81 3.35 -3.27 -10.07
CA ALA A 81 3.12 -4.71 -10.10
C ALA A 81 1.99 -5.08 -11.08
N ASP A 82 2.23 -6.16 -11.82
CA ASP A 82 1.19 -6.95 -12.47
C ASP A 82 0.46 -7.78 -11.42
N ILE A 83 -0.85 -7.59 -11.28
CA ILE A 83 -1.65 -8.35 -10.29
C ILE A 83 -2.04 -9.75 -10.78
N GLY A 84 -1.70 -10.11 -12.03
CA GLY A 84 -1.90 -11.45 -12.59
C GLY A 84 -3.30 -11.70 -13.12
N PHE A 85 -4.05 -10.65 -13.44
CA PHE A 85 -5.41 -10.78 -13.95
C PHE A 85 -5.41 -11.16 -15.43
N ASN A 86 -5.91 -12.35 -15.73
CA ASN A 86 -5.99 -12.92 -17.09
C ASN A 86 -7.44 -13.06 -17.61
N GLY A 87 -8.39 -12.42 -16.94
CA GLY A 87 -9.81 -12.51 -17.25
C GLY A 87 -10.30 -11.48 -18.25
N PRO A 88 -11.60 -11.54 -18.60
CA PRO A 88 -12.24 -10.54 -19.44
C PRO A 88 -12.34 -9.18 -18.74
N ARG A 89 -12.06 -8.10 -19.49
CA ARG A 89 -12.08 -6.71 -19.03
C ARG A 89 -13.33 -5.99 -19.53
N TYR A 90 -14.35 -5.95 -18.67
CA TYR A 90 -15.60 -5.21 -18.91
C TYR A 90 -16.10 -4.60 -17.59
N PRO A 91 -17.01 -3.59 -17.66
CA PRO A 91 -17.61 -3.01 -16.48
C PRO A 91 -18.30 -4.02 -15.59
N ARG A 92 -17.96 -4.02 -14.31
CA ARG A 92 -18.62 -4.85 -13.29
C ARG A 92 -19.02 -3.99 -12.11
N PHE A 93 -20.15 -4.31 -11.50
CA PHE A 93 -20.61 -3.60 -10.32
C PHE A 93 -21.09 -4.56 -9.25
N THR A 94 -20.38 -4.57 -8.12
CA THR A 94 -20.76 -5.33 -6.93
C THR A 94 -21.10 -4.36 -5.80
N LYS A 95 -22.32 -4.48 -5.27
CA LYS A 95 -22.80 -3.62 -4.19
C LYS A 95 -21.97 -3.81 -2.91
N ASN A 96 -21.69 -2.72 -2.21
CA ASN A 96 -21.09 -2.73 -0.88
C ASN A 96 -21.89 -3.61 0.10
N SER A 97 -21.17 -4.28 1.00
CA SER A 97 -21.76 -5.13 2.02
C SER A 97 -22.59 -4.34 3.04
N ALA A 98 -23.39 -5.03 3.86
CA ALA A 98 -24.18 -4.39 4.91
C ALA A 98 -23.30 -3.60 5.91
N THR A 99 -22.13 -4.14 6.27
CA THR A 99 -21.23 -3.49 7.24
C THR A 99 -20.62 -2.20 6.68
N ALA A 100 -20.43 -2.08 5.37
CA ALA A 100 -20.00 -0.81 4.77
C ALA A 100 -21.06 0.30 4.87
N ARG A 101 -22.35 -0.06 4.94
CA ARG A 101 -23.43 0.91 5.18
C ARG A 101 -23.54 1.29 6.66
N GLU A 102 -23.46 0.29 7.52
CA GLU A 102 -23.48 0.45 8.98
C GLU A 102 -22.34 1.35 9.46
N PHE A 103 -21.13 1.12 8.95
CA PHE A 103 -19.92 1.88 9.30
C PHE A 103 -19.55 2.93 8.23
N SER A 104 -20.56 3.59 7.64
CA SER A 104 -20.36 4.51 6.50
C SER A 104 -19.45 5.70 6.82
N GLU A 105 -19.55 6.29 8.02
CA GLU A 105 -18.67 7.38 8.45
C GLU A 105 -17.20 6.95 8.56
N VAL A 106 -16.97 5.76 9.14
CA VAL A 106 -15.64 5.16 9.27
C VAL A 106 -15.04 4.88 7.89
N LEU A 107 -15.87 4.35 6.99
CA LEU A 107 -15.51 4.06 5.62
C LEU A 107 -15.08 5.33 4.89
N LEU A 108 -15.90 6.39 4.95
CA LEU A 108 -15.62 7.66 4.31
C LEU A 108 -14.32 8.28 4.83
N LYS A 109 -14.16 8.34 6.16
CA LYS A 109 -12.95 8.88 6.80
C LYS A 109 -11.68 8.15 6.36
N SER A 110 -11.76 6.83 6.22
CA SER A 110 -10.62 6.03 5.80
C SER A 110 -10.30 6.22 4.32
N ILE A 111 -11.31 6.32 3.45
CA ILE A 111 -11.09 6.59 2.01
C ILE A 111 -10.49 7.97 1.81
N THR A 112 -10.96 9.00 2.54
CA THR A 112 -10.34 10.33 2.51
C THR A 112 -8.86 10.26 2.86
N LYS A 113 -8.48 9.41 3.83
CA LYS A 113 -7.08 9.20 4.19
C LYS A 113 -6.29 8.47 3.09
N GLU A 114 -6.86 7.45 2.47
CA GLU A 114 -6.18 6.74 1.37
C GLU A 114 -5.97 7.66 0.16
N VAL A 115 -6.96 8.50 -0.17
CA VAL A 115 -6.83 9.54 -1.20
C VAL A 115 -5.76 10.57 -0.84
N ALA A 116 -5.79 11.10 0.39
CA ALA A 116 -4.77 12.05 0.85
C ALA A 116 -3.35 11.45 0.88
N SER A 117 -3.22 10.13 1.03
CA SER A 117 -1.94 9.42 0.99
C SER A 117 -1.50 9.07 -0.44
N GLY A 118 -2.33 9.33 -1.45
CA GLY A 118 -2.08 8.95 -2.85
C GLY A 118 -2.19 7.45 -3.13
N HIS A 119 -2.78 6.67 -2.23
CA HIS A 119 -3.00 5.24 -2.43
C HIS A 119 -4.25 4.95 -3.25
N SER A 120 -5.21 5.88 -3.21
CA SER A 120 -6.45 5.81 -3.99
C SER A 120 -6.68 7.13 -4.73
N VAL A 121 -7.40 7.06 -5.85
CA VAL A 121 -7.72 8.22 -6.68
C VAL A 121 -9.23 8.37 -6.77
N GLY A 122 -9.71 9.59 -6.62
CA GLY A 122 -11.12 9.98 -6.62
C GLY A 122 -11.32 11.22 -5.74
N PRO A 123 -12.57 11.66 -5.50
CA PRO A 123 -13.82 11.10 -6.03
C PRO A 123 -14.06 11.41 -7.51
N PHE A 124 -14.61 10.45 -8.25
CA PHE A 124 -15.16 10.68 -9.59
C PHE A 124 -16.69 10.57 -9.56
N SER A 125 -17.38 11.43 -10.33
CA SER A 125 -18.84 11.39 -10.50
C SER A 125 -19.31 10.26 -11.42
N SER A 126 -18.42 9.72 -12.25
CA SER A 126 -18.67 8.61 -13.16
C SER A 126 -17.47 7.66 -13.15
N PRO A 127 -17.61 6.40 -13.64
CA PRO A 127 -16.48 5.49 -13.76
C PRO A 127 -15.33 6.12 -14.56
N PRO A 128 -14.10 6.18 -14.04
CA PRO A 128 -12.98 6.83 -14.70
C PRO A 128 -12.39 6.04 -15.88
N PHE A 129 -12.81 4.77 -16.05
CA PHE A 129 -12.30 3.89 -17.10
C PHE A 129 -13.45 3.14 -17.80
N PRO A 130 -13.31 2.78 -19.10
CA PRO A 130 -14.34 2.04 -19.84
C PRO A 130 -14.61 0.63 -19.32
N ASN A 131 -13.62 -0.03 -18.71
CA ASN A 131 -13.69 -1.41 -18.19
C ASN A 131 -13.66 -1.45 -16.65
N PHE A 132 -14.25 -0.44 -16.01
CA PHE A 132 -14.14 -0.24 -14.57
C PHE A 132 -14.90 -1.31 -13.77
N VAL A 133 -14.19 -1.95 -12.84
CA VAL A 133 -14.74 -2.92 -11.90
C VAL A 133 -14.95 -2.24 -10.56
N VAL A 134 -16.20 -2.22 -10.09
CA VAL A 134 -16.55 -1.78 -8.75
C VAL A 134 -16.69 -3.02 -7.87
N SER A 135 -15.71 -3.23 -7.00
CA SER A 135 -15.71 -4.28 -5.98
C SER A 135 -16.45 -3.85 -4.72
N SER A 136 -17.05 -4.83 -4.04
CA SER A 136 -17.77 -4.59 -2.79
C SER A 136 -16.81 -4.19 -1.69
N LEU A 137 -17.13 -3.13 -0.95
CA LEU A 137 -16.45 -2.83 0.30
C LEU A 137 -17.15 -3.45 1.49
N GLY A 138 -16.35 -3.89 2.46
CA GLY A 138 -16.80 -4.30 3.78
C GLY A 138 -15.94 -3.68 4.86
N VAL A 139 -16.55 -3.46 6.02
CA VAL A 139 -15.87 -3.00 7.23
C VAL A 139 -15.87 -4.15 8.24
N ARG A 140 -14.73 -4.36 8.90
CA ARG A 140 -14.54 -5.29 10.00
C ARG A 140 -13.83 -4.60 11.15
N GLU A 141 -14.34 -4.77 12.35
CA GLU A 141 -13.67 -4.27 13.56
C GLU A 141 -12.39 -5.08 13.85
N LYS A 142 -11.38 -4.41 14.38
CA LYS A 142 -10.16 -5.05 14.88
C LYS A 142 -10.34 -5.42 16.35
N LYS A 143 -9.79 -6.55 16.78
CA LYS A 143 -9.76 -6.96 18.19
C LYS A 143 -9.09 -5.93 19.12
N THR A 144 -8.15 -5.16 18.57
CA THR A 144 -7.39 -4.13 19.29
C THR A 144 -7.99 -2.73 19.17
N GLY A 145 -9.21 -2.62 18.62
CA GLY A 145 -9.88 -1.35 18.35
C GLY A 145 -9.62 -0.80 16.94
N GLY A 146 -10.60 -0.04 16.44
CA GLY A 146 -10.62 0.50 15.08
C GLY A 146 -11.15 -0.49 14.05
N HIS A 147 -11.05 -0.11 12.77
CA HIS A 147 -11.69 -0.82 11.67
C HIS A 147 -10.69 -1.17 10.56
N ARG A 148 -11.00 -2.23 9.84
CA ARG A 148 -10.33 -2.66 8.61
C ARG A 148 -11.35 -2.59 7.49
N ILE A 149 -11.00 -1.85 6.45
CA ILE A 149 -11.74 -1.88 5.19
C ILE A 149 -11.19 -3.02 4.36
N ILE A 150 -12.10 -3.79 3.80
CA ILE A 150 -11.81 -4.93 2.94
C ILE A 150 -12.45 -4.64 1.60
N MET A 151 -11.64 -4.65 0.55
CA MET A 151 -12.13 -4.70 -0.82
C MET A 151 -12.33 -6.18 -1.18
N ASP A 152 -13.57 -6.59 -1.34
CA ASP A 152 -13.91 -7.97 -1.69
C ASP A 152 -13.68 -8.19 -3.18
N LEU A 153 -12.46 -8.58 -3.51
CA LEU A 153 -12.03 -8.95 -4.87
C LEU A 153 -12.38 -10.39 -5.23
N SER A 154 -13.07 -11.12 -4.36
CA SER A 154 -13.55 -12.49 -4.57
C SER A 154 -15.06 -12.55 -4.87
N ARG A 155 -15.68 -11.39 -5.16
CA ARG A 155 -17.09 -11.30 -5.57
C ARG A 155 -17.29 -10.56 -6.90
N PRO A 156 -18.32 -10.94 -7.68
CA PRO A 156 -19.17 -12.12 -7.49
C PRO A 156 -18.39 -13.42 -7.77
N PHE A 157 -18.78 -14.54 -7.16
CA PHE A 157 -18.09 -15.82 -7.37
C PHE A 157 -18.20 -16.26 -8.83
N GLY A 158 -17.08 -16.70 -9.41
CA GLY A 158 -16.97 -17.15 -10.80
C GLY A 158 -16.66 -16.03 -11.81
N ASP A 159 -16.71 -14.76 -11.38
CA ASP A 159 -16.39 -13.61 -12.23
C ASP A 159 -15.77 -12.44 -11.43
N SER A 160 -15.17 -12.76 -10.28
CA SER A 160 -14.45 -11.77 -9.48
C SER A 160 -13.06 -11.52 -10.03
N VAL A 161 -12.40 -10.44 -9.58
CA VAL A 161 -11.00 -10.17 -9.95
C VAL A 161 -10.11 -11.34 -9.56
N ASN A 162 -10.31 -11.91 -8.37
CA ASN A 162 -9.52 -13.03 -7.87
C ASN A 162 -9.83 -14.39 -8.53
N ASP A 163 -10.98 -14.55 -9.20
CA ASP A 163 -11.28 -15.78 -9.95
C ASP A 163 -10.43 -15.88 -11.22
N HIS A 164 -10.00 -14.74 -11.74
CA HIS A 164 -9.18 -14.62 -12.94
C HIS A 164 -7.69 -14.37 -12.64
N ILE A 165 -7.27 -14.59 -11.39
CA ILE A 165 -5.87 -14.60 -10.97
C ILE A 165 -5.52 -16.04 -10.57
N SER A 166 -4.53 -16.62 -11.25
CA SER A 166 -4.07 -18.01 -11.03
C SER A 166 -3.59 -18.23 -9.59
N PRO A 167 -4.18 -19.17 -8.82
CA PRO A 167 -3.63 -19.55 -7.51
C PRO A 167 -2.22 -20.11 -7.59
N GLU A 168 -1.91 -20.85 -8.65
CA GLU A 168 -0.65 -21.55 -8.83
C GLU A 168 0.52 -20.56 -8.96
N ASP A 169 0.30 -19.48 -9.72
CA ASP A 169 1.32 -18.45 -10.01
C ASP A 169 1.66 -17.58 -8.80
N TYR A 170 0.79 -17.54 -7.79
CA TYR A 170 0.93 -16.71 -6.58
C TYR A 170 0.95 -17.53 -5.29
N SER A 171 1.35 -18.79 -5.38
CA SER A 171 1.51 -19.67 -4.23
C SER A 171 2.68 -19.23 -3.33
N LEU A 172 2.47 -19.29 -2.02
CA LEU A 172 3.48 -18.95 -1.02
C LEU A 172 3.57 -20.04 0.04
N ALA A 173 4.79 -20.35 0.44
CA ALA A 173 5.10 -21.13 1.64
C ALA A 173 5.75 -20.20 2.66
N PHE A 174 5.11 -20.02 3.81
CA PHE A 174 5.68 -19.27 4.93
C PHE A 174 6.46 -20.21 5.86
N CYS A 175 7.50 -19.69 6.51
CA CYS A 175 8.15 -20.42 7.60
C CYS A 175 7.16 -20.64 8.74
N SER A 176 7.24 -21.80 9.37
CA SER A 176 6.46 -22.12 10.57
C SER A 176 7.07 -21.50 11.82
N VAL A 177 6.30 -21.48 12.91
CA VAL A 177 6.82 -21.10 14.24
C VAL A 177 7.89 -22.08 14.70
N ASP A 178 7.74 -23.37 14.36
CA ASP A 178 8.71 -24.40 14.72
C ASP A 178 10.04 -24.18 13.99
N ASP A 179 10.02 -23.75 12.73
CA ASP A 179 11.25 -23.38 11.99
C ASP A 179 11.99 -22.24 12.70
N ALA A 180 11.26 -21.22 13.16
CA ALA A 180 11.86 -20.12 13.91
C ALA A 180 12.42 -20.59 15.27
N CYS A 181 11.70 -21.45 15.98
CA CYS A 181 12.16 -22.04 17.25
C CYS A 181 13.44 -22.87 17.06
N ASN A 182 13.48 -23.72 16.04
CA ASN A 182 14.64 -24.55 15.70
C ASN A 182 15.86 -23.68 15.36
N MET A 183 15.65 -22.59 14.62
CA MET A 183 16.71 -21.62 14.32
C MET A 183 17.29 -20.99 15.60
N LEU A 184 16.42 -20.55 16.53
CA LEU A 184 16.86 -19.95 17.79
C LEU A 184 17.62 -20.95 18.68
N GLN A 185 17.17 -22.20 18.73
CA GLN A 185 17.88 -23.26 19.45
C GLN A 185 19.27 -23.51 18.87
N THR A 186 19.41 -23.41 17.54
CA THR A 186 20.69 -23.63 16.85
C THR A 186 21.70 -22.51 17.12
N VAL A 187 21.27 -21.24 17.13
CA VAL A 187 22.16 -20.11 17.46
C VAL A 187 22.59 -20.15 18.93
N GLY A 188 21.71 -20.64 19.81
CA GLY A 188 22.03 -20.92 21.20
C GLY A 188 22.01 -19.70 22.12
N LYS A 189 22.49 -19.89 23.34
CA LYS A 189 22.41 -18.89 24.41
C LYS A 189 23.34 -17.70 24.12
N GLY A 190 22.81 -16.49 24.27
CA GLY A 190 23.54 -15.24 23.99
C GLY A 190 23.26 -14.66 22.61
N ALA A 191 22.38 -15.28 21.81
CA ALA A 191 21.89 -14.72 20.55
C ALA A 191 21.23 -13.35 20.76
N LEU A 192 21.53 -12.42 19.85
CA LEU A 192 20.86 -11.12 19.75
C LEU A 192 19.74 -11.24 18.70
N MET A 193 18.56 -10.70 19.00
CA MET A 193 17.41 -10.72 18.10
C MET A 193 16.90 -9.30 17.86
N ALA A 194 16.55 -9.01 16.61
CA ALA A 194 15.80 -7.82 16.23
C ALA A 194 14.50 -8.24 15.53
N LYS A 195 13.43 -7.47 15.73
CA LYS A 195 12.15 -7.65 15.05
C LYS A 195 11.70 -6.30 14.51
N GLU A 196 11.52 -6.25 13.20
CA GLU A 196 10.97 -5.09 12.50
C GLU A 196 9.58 -5.42 11.95
N ASP A 197 8.66 -4.46 12.04
CA ASP A 197 7.30 -4.60 11.49
C ASP A 197 7.07 -3.53 10.40
N VAL A 198 6.77 -3.98 9.18
CA VAL A 198 6.53 -3.09 8.05
C VAL A 198 5.10 -2.57 8.09
N LYS A 199 4.95 -1.31 8.50
CA LYS A 199 3.65 -0.63 8.53
C LYS A 199 3.07 -0.51 7.12
N ALA A 200 1.81 -0.93 6.97
CA ALA A 200 1.04 -0.81 5.73
C ALA A 200 1.74 -1.43 4.49
N ALA A 201 2.44 -2.55 4.70
CA ALA A 201 3.15 -3.37 3.71
C ALA A 201 2.63 -3.29 2.26
N PHE A 202 1.37 -3.65 2.01
CA PHE A 202 0.81 -3.68 0.64
C PHE A 202 0.70 -2.31 -0.01
N ARG A 203 0.44 -1.26 0.78
CA ARG A 203 0.34 0.12 0.28
C ARG A 203 1.68 0.68 -0.19
N LEU A 204 2.80 0.03 0.13
CA LEU A 204 4.12 0.42 -0.36
C LEU A 204 4.34 -0.01 -1.82
N ILE A 205 3.62 -1.04 -2.29
CA ILE A 205 3.87 -1.64 -3.60
C ILE A 205 2.92 -1.01 -4.63
N PRO A 206 3.45 -0.28 -5.62
CA PRO A 206 2.63 0.29 -6.69
C PRO A 206 2.02 -0.80 -7.58
N VAL A 207 0.84 -0.56 -8.12
CA VAL A 207 0.20 -1.39 -9.16
C VAL A 207 0.33 -0.69 -10.51
N ARG A 208 0.53 -1.46 -11.59
CA ARG A 208 0.66 -0.88 -12.93
C ARG A 208 -0.65 -0.20 -13.38
N PRO A 209 -0.59 0.90 -14.15
CA PRO A 209 -1.79 1.62 -14.61
C PRO A 209 -2.83 0.76 -15.34
N LEU A 210 -2.37 -0.27 -16.06
CA LEU A 210 -3.24 -1.20 -16.79
C LEU A 210 -4.22 -1.95 -15.86
N ASP A 211 -3.87 -2.17 -14.59
CA ASP A 211 -4.69 -2.95 -13.66
C ASP A 211 -5.52 -2.09 -12.71
N TRP A 212 -5.31 -0.76 -12.67
CA TRP A 212 -6.13 0.15 -11.85
C TRP A 212 -7.63 0.05 -12.10
N PRO A 213 -8.14 -0.15 -13.34
CA PRO A 213 -9.58 -0.31 -13.56
C PRO A 213 -10.17 -1.53 -12.85
N LEU A 214 -9.35 -2.50 -12.45
CA LEU A 214 -9.79 -3.71 -11.73
C LEU A 214 -9.90 -3.49 -10.21
N LEU A 215 -9.31 -2.40 -9.70
CA LEU A 215 -9.21 -2.10 -8.26
C LEU A 215 -10.16 -0.97 -7.85
N GLY A 216 -11.30 -0.86 -8.54
CA GLY A 216 -12.29 0.16 -8.31
C GLY A 216 -13.29 -0.17 -7.21
N TYR A 217 -13.86 0.87 -6.61
CA TYR A 217 -14.92 0.78 -5.63
C TYR A 217 -15.77 2.06 -5.63
N MET A 218 -16.96 1.99 -5.02
CA MET A 218 -17.87 3.12 -4.94
C MET A 218 -18.28 3.37 -3.49
N VAL A 219 -18.24 4.64 -3.06
CA VAL A 219 -18.76 5.08 -1.76
C VAL A 219 -19.53 6.38 -1.92
N SER A 220 -20.72 6.43 -1.32
CA SER A 220 -21.60 7.61 -1.33
C SER A 220 -21.85 8.18 -2.74
N GLY A 221 -22.03 7.30 -3.73
CA GLY A 221 -22.29 7.68 -5.13
C GLY A 221 -21.06 8.16 -5.91
N SER A 222 -19.88 8.18 -5.29
CA SER A 222 -18.62 8.54 -5.95
C SER A 222 -17.75 7.32 -6.20
N TYR A 223 -17.06 7.30 -7.33
CA TYR A 223 -16.14 6.24 -7.74
C TYR A 223 -14.71 6.56 -7.32
N TYR A 224 -13.97 5.51 -6.93
CA TYR A 224 -12.57 5.57 -6.52
C TYR A 224 -11.86 4.29 -6.98
N PHE A 225 -10.54 4.33 -7.10
CA PHE A 225 -9.74 3.12 -7.31
C PHE A 225 -8.40 3.19 -6.59
N ASP A 226 -7.86 2.03 -6.23
CA ASP A 226 -6.53 1.92 -5.64
C ASP A 226 -5.45 1.88 -6.72
N VAL A 227 -4.31 2.55 -6.46
CA VAL A 227 -3.11 2.55 -7.34
C VAL A 227 -1.94 1.75 -6.75
N VAL A 228 -2.11 1.21 -5.56
CA VAL A 228 -1.17 0.35 -4.83
C VAL A 228 -1.87 -0.95 -4.43
N LEU A 229 -1.12 -1.98 -4.04
CA LEU A 229 -1.72 -3.29 -3.74
C LEU A 229 -2.82 -3.18 -2.66
N PRO A 230 -4.04 -3.68 -2.94
CA PRO A 230 -5.15 -3.65 -2.00
C PRO A 230 -5.15 -4.87 -1.10
N PHE A 231 -5.71 -4.70 0.09
CA PHE A 231 -6.05 -5.87 0.90
C PHE A 231 -7.23 -6.60 0.28
N GLY A 232 -7.06 -7.90 0.02
CA GLY A 232 -8.09 -8.77 -0.57
C GLY A 232 -7.74 -9.27 -1.97
N CYS A 233 -6.70 -8.73 -2.62
CA CYS A 233 -6.23 -9.24 -3.91
C CYS A 233 -5.38 -10.50 -3.71
N ARG A 234 -5.63 -11.54 -4.52
CA ARG A 234 -4.98 -12.85 -4.41
C ARG A 234 -3.46 -12.78 -4.51
N SER A 235 -2.94 -11.98 -5.44
CA SER A 235 -1.50 -11.84 -5.70
C SER A 235 -0.79 -10.91 -4.71
N SER A 236 -1.51 -10.10 -3.93
CA SER A 236 -0.90 -9.08 -3.06
C SER A 236 0.08 -9.63 -2.02
N PRO A 237 -0.23 -10.74 -1.30
CA PRO A 237 0.73 -11.34 -0.37
C PRO A 237 2.02 -11.79 -1.06
N PHE A 238 1.91 -12.45 -2.21
CA PHE A 238 3.06 -12.93 -2.99
C PHE A 238 3.94 -11.77 -3.46
N LEU A 239 3.32 -10.77 -4.09
CA LEU A 239 4.02 -9.60 -4.60
C LEU A 239 4.74 -8.85 -3.47
N PHE A 240 4.14 -8.74 -2.28
CA PHE A 240 4.82 -8.16 -1.12
C PHE A 240 5.97 -9.03 -0.61
N CYS A 241 5.84 -10.36 -0.62
CA CYS A 241 6.90 -11.27 -0.19
C CYS A 241 8.18 -11.13 -1.03
N LEU A 242 8.07 -10.80 -2.33
CA LEU A 242 9.23 -10.46 -3.15
C LEU A 242 10.06 -9.33 -2.52
N PHE A 243 9.40 -8.28 -2.03
CA PHE A 243 10.06 -7.18 -1.34
C PHE A 243 10.58 -7.59 0.04
N SER A 244 9.87 -8.47 0.74
CA SER A 244 10.36 -9.02 2.01
C SER A 244 11.67 -9.80 1.81
N TYR A 245 11.77 -10.61 0.76
CA TYR A 245 13.02 -11.32 0.42
C TYR A 245 14.13 -10.37 0.00
N ALA A 246 13.81 -9.35 -0.79
CA ALA A 246 14.77 -8.33 -1.17
C ALA A 246 15.32 -7.60 0.07
N VAL A 247 14.46 -7.19 1.00
CA VAL A 247 14.89 -6.52 2.23
C VAL A 247 15.68 -7.45 3.14
N HIS A 248 15.30 -8.73 3.22
CA HIS A 248 16.06 -9.73 3.98
C HIS A 248 17.49 -9.91 3.46
N TRP A 249 17.71 -9.83 2.14
CA TRP A 249 19.08 -9.82 1.58
C TRP A 249 19.87 -8.54 1.93
N ILE A 250 19.19 -7.41 2.08
CA ILE A 250 19.81 -6.09 2.28
C ILE A 250 20.28 -5.91 3.74
N LEU A 251 19.57 -6.50 4.69
CA LEU A 251 19.84 -6.42 6.14
C LEU A 251 20.92 -7.41 6.57
#